data_AF-A0A4U7EY02-F1
#
_entry.id   AF-A0A4U7EY02-F1
#
_cell.length_a   1.000
_cell.length_b   1.000
_cell.length_c   1.000
_cell.angle_alpha   90.00
_cell.angle_beta   90.00
_cell.angle_gamma   90.00
#
_symmetry.space_group_name_H-M   'P 1'
#
loop_
_entity.id
_entity.type
_entity.pdbx_description
1 polymer ?
#
loop_
_entity_poly.entity_id
_entity_poly.type
_entity_poly.pdbx_seq_one_letter_code
_entity_poly.pdbx_strand_id
1 'polypeptide(L)'
;PIASPQIPVGGSWRYRFETEGVYDLYCQPHQVFGMVMRVVVSEGDSVPSLSVENTGRPPGEESFLPDILGGLDPNVPSSHAALTAEPLAPENIVQNGTVSWEAVVESHRSS
;
A
#
# COMPACT_ATOMS: atom_id res chain seq x y z
N PRO A 1 -3.15 5.44 -15.56
CA PRO A 1 -2.50 5.20 -14.25
C PRO A 1 -2.15 6.53 -13.55
N ILE A 2 -2.37 6.59 -12.22
CA ILE A 2 -2.08 7.77 -11.40
C ILE A 2 -0.63 7.67 -10.92
N ALA A 3 0.17 8.71 -11.14
CA ALA A 3 1.54 8.80 -10.64
C ALA A 3 1.87 10.24 -10.29
N SER A 4 2.45 10.47 -9.11
CA SER A 4 2.99 11.78 -8.78
C SER A 4 4.27 12.05 -9.58
N PRO A 5 4.62 13.32 -9.84
CA PRO A 5 6.01 13.65 -10.15
C PRO A 5 6.90 13.34 -8.94
N GLN A 6 8.23 13.47 -9.10
CA GLN A 6 9.15 13.47 -7.97
C GLN A 6 8.88 14.70 -7.11
N ILE A 7 8.53 14.48 -5.85
CA ILE A 7 8.21 15.52 -4.90
C ILE A 7 9.45 15.78 -4.04
N PRO A 8 10.01 17.02 -4.01
CA PRO A 8 11.14 17.32 -3.14
C PRO A 8 10.72 17.26 -1.67
N VAL A 9 11.71 17.18 -0.77
CA VAL A 9 11.47 17.25 0.69
C VAL A 9 10.69 18.53 1.03
N GLY A 10 9.59 18.39 1.76
CA GLY A 10 8.68 19.49 2.11
C GLY A 10 7.70 19.90 0.99
N GLY A 11 7.80 19.29 -0.20
CA GLY A 11 6.85 19.49 -1.29
C GLY A 11 5.52 18.75 -1.06
N SER A 12 4.52 19.11 -1.87
CA SER A 12 3.24 18.39 -1.90
C SER A 12 2.70 18.29 -3.32
N TRP A 13 1.92 17.24 -3.56
CA TRP A 13 1.14 17.05 -4.78
C TRP A 13 -0.29 16.71 -4.41
N ARG A 14 -1.25 17.21 -5.19
CA ARG A 14 -2.67 16.99 -4.97
C ARG A 14 -3.26 16.29 -6.18
N TYR A 15 -4.04 15.27 -5.92
CA TYR A 15 -4.80 14.54 -6.92
C TYR A 15 -6.23 14.37 -6.41
N ARG A 16 -7.21 14.54 -7.30
CA ARG A 16 -8.62 14.28 -7.01
C ARG A 16 -9.01 12.99 -7.73
N PHE A 17 -9.51 12.02 -6.97
CA PHE A 17 -10.15 10.85 -7.53
C PHE A 17 -11.56 11.22 -7.98
N GLU A 18 -11.93 10.84 -9.20
CA GLU A 18 -13.24 11.13 -9.80
C GLU A 18 -14.11 9.89 -9.99
N THR A 19 -13.57 8.72 -9.71
CA THR A 19 -14.25 7.44 -9.88
C THR A 19 -14.23 6.70 -8.55
N GLU A 20 -15.34 6.04 -8.20
CA GLU A 20 -15.36 5.12 -7.08
C GLU A 20 -14.45 3.91 -7.37
N GLY A 21 -13.83 3.37 -6.33
CA GLY A 21 -12.99 2.20 -6.45
C GLY A 21 -11.91 2.12 -5.39
N VAL A 22 -11.10 1.06 -5.52
CA VAL A 22 -9.94 0.82 -4.68
C VAL A 22 -8.68 1.05 -5.50
N TYR A 23 -7.82 1.93 -5.02
CA TYR A 23 -6.59 2.35 -5.69
C TYR A 23 -5.38 1.95 -4.87
N ASP A 24 -4.61 0.97 -5.35
CA ASP A 24 -3.30 0.66 -4.78
C ASP A 24 -2.23 1.55 -5.44
N LEU A 25 -1.35 2.10 -4.60
CA LEU A 25 -0.22 2.93 -4.97
C LEU A 25 1.00 2.48 -4.18
N TYR A 26 2.19 2.83 -4.67
CA TYR A 26 3.44 2.54 -3.99
C TYR A 26 4.47 3.61 -4.30
N CYS A 27 5.44 3.76 -3.41
CA CYS A 27 6.60 4.59 -3.67
C CYS A 27 7.71 3.69 -4.23
N GLN A 28 7.92 3.72 -5.54
CA GLN A 28 8.93 2.89 -6.23
C GLN A 28 10.30 2.83 -5.52
N PRO A 29 10.93 3.94 -5.07
CA PRO A 29 12.22 3.86 -4.38
C PRO A 29 12.15 3.20 -2.99
N HIS A 30 10.96 3.15 -2.36
CA HIS A 30 10.75 2.58 -1.03
C HIS A 30 9.93 1.29 -1.05
N GLN A 31 9.69 0.69 -2.21
CA GLN A 31 8.88 -0.52 -2.35
C GLN A 31 9.50 -1.72 -1.59
N VAL A 32 10.82 -1.74 -1.45
CA VAL A 32 11.57 -2.75 -0.68
C VAL A 32 11.28 -2.71 0.81
N PHE A 33 10.85 -1.55 1.31
CA PHE A 33 10.46 -1.34 2.70
C PHE A 33 8.96 -1.53 2.91
N GLY A 34 8.23 -1.99 1.89
CA GLY A 34 6.78 -2.17 1.95
C GLY A 34 5.98 -0.86 1.85
N MET A 35 6.57 0.24 1.36
CA MET A 35 5.89 1.53 1.27
C MET A 35 4.80 1.55 0.20
N VAL A 36 3.59 1.22 0.63
CA VAL A 36 2.38 1.14 -0.19
C VAL A 36 1.28 2.03 0.38
N MET A 37 0.30 2.33 -0.43
CA MET A 37 -0.91 3.05 -0.04
C MET A 37 -2.10 2.38 -0.71
N ARG A 38 -3.21 2.28 0.01
CA ARG A 38 -4.52 1.97 -0.56
C ARG A 38 -5.47 3.12 -0.28
N VAL A 39 -6.12 3.61 -1.32
CA VAL A 39 -7.17 4.62 -1.22
C VAL A 39 -8.49 3.95 -1.63
N VAL A 40 -9.49 4.04 -0.76
CA VAL A 40 -10.85 3.61 -1.07
C VAL A 40 -11.69 4.87 -1.33
N VAL A 41 -12.30 4.94 -2.50
CA VAL A 41 -13.20 6.02 -2.91
C VAL A 41 -14.60 5.42 -3.03
N SER A 42 -15.50 5.84 -2.17
CA SER A 42 -16.87 5.34 -2.09
C SER A 42 -17.85 6.43 -1.64
N GLU A 43 -19.10 6.30 -2.05
CA GLU A 43 -20.22 7.01 -1.46
C GLU A 43 -20.67 6.31 -0.16
N GLY A 44 -20.54 7.02 0.97
CA GLY A 44 -20.92 6.52 2.29
C GLY A 44 -20.06 5.34 2.76
N ASP A 45 -20.68 4.39 3.46
CA ASP A 45 -20.01 3.21 4.03
C ASP A 45 -19.94 2.02 3.06
N SER A 46 -20.17 2.25 1.76
CA SER A 46 -20.06 1.19 0.77
C SER A 46 -18.58 0.80 0.55
N VAL A 47 -18.36 -0.49 0.29
CA VAL A 47 -17.02 -1.03 0.02
C VAL A 47 -16.95 -1.46 -1.45
N PRO A 48 -16.28 -0.69 -2.32
CA PRO A 48 -16.10 -1.05 -3.72
C PRO A 48 -15.28 -2.33 -3.84
N SER A 49 -15.57 -3.14 -4.86
CA SER A 49 -14.75 -4.31 -5.15
C SER A 49 -13.33 -3.90 -5.56
N LEU A 50 -12.34 -4.65 -5.08
CA LEU A 50 -10.96 -4.49 -5.48
C LEU A 50 -10.78 -4.94 -6.93
N SER A 51 -10.53 -3.99 -7.84
CA SER A 51 -10.15 -4.29 -9.23
C SER A 51 -8.63 -4.25 -9.36
N VAL A 52 -8.00 -5.42 -9.44
CA VAL A 52 -6.53 -5.53 -9.49
C VAL A 52 -5.96 -5.12 -10.86
N GLU A 53 -6.76 -5.17 -11.93
CA GLU A 53 -6.32 -4.96 -13.33
C GLU A 53 -5.85 -3.53 -13.67
N ASN A 54 -6.02 -2.55 -12.77
CA ASN A 54 -5.53 -1.18 -12.95
C ASN A 54 -4.88 -0.60 -11.69
N THR A 55 -4.36 -1.49 -10.83
CA THR A 55 -3.66 -1.08 -9.62
C THR A 55 -2.25 -0.62 -9.94
N GLY A 56 -1.76 0.41 -9.24
CA GLY A 56 -0.34 0.69 -9.17
C GLY A 56 0.36 -0.34 -8.30
N ARG A 57 0.07 -1.64 -8.43
CA ARG A 57 0.75 -2.65 -7.63
C ARG A 57 2.21 -2.76 -8.05
N PRO A 58 3.12 -2.95 -7.09
CA PRO A 58 4.52 -3.20 -7.41
C PRO A 58 4.64 -4.52 -8.19
N PRO A 59 5.59 -4.62 -9.12
CA PRO A 59 5.70 -5.77 -10.02
C PRO A 59 6.23 -7.04 -9.35
N GLY A 60 6.78 -6.97 -8.13
CA GLY A 60 7.39 -8.09 -7.42
C GLY A 60 6.63 -8.48 -6.16
N GLU A 61 6.50 -9.79 -5.91
CA GLU A 61 5.87 -10.34 -4.71
C GLU A 61 6.83 -10.41 -3.52
N GLU A 62 8.12 -10.67 -3.81
CA GLU A 62 9.16 -10.83 -2.80
C GLU A 62 9.87 -9.52 -2.47
N SER A 63 10.47 -9.46 -1.28
CA SER A 63 11.36 -8.36 -0.87
C SER A 63 12.81 -8.78 -1.07
N PHE A 64 13.61 -7.91 -1.68
CA PHE A 64 15.07 -8.03 -1.76
C PHE A 64 15.78 -7.20 -0.67
N LEU A 65 15.04 -6.80 0.36
CA LEU A 65 15.59 -6.08 1.51
C LEU A 65 16.66 -6.89 2.28
N PRO A 66 16.52 -8.20 2.52
CA PRO A 66 17.56 -8.99 3.18
C PRO A 66 18.90 -8.93 2.45
N ASP A 67 18.88 -8.97 1.11
CA ASP A 67 20.11 -8.86 0.30
C ASP A 67 20.80 -7.50 0.47
N ILE A 68 20.01 -6.42 0.50
CA ILE A 68 20.51 -5.05 0.77
C ILE A 68 21.16 -4.96 2.15
N LEU A 69 20.61 -5.69 3.13
CA LEU A 69 21.07 -5.68 4.52
C LEU A 69 22.12 -6.77 4.82
N GLY A 70 22.71 -7.39 3.79
CA GLY A 70 23.77 -8.39 3.97
C GLY A 70 23.30 -9.70 4.61
N GLY A 71 22.07 -10.11 4.30
CA GLY A 71 21.42 -11.32 4.82
C GLY A 71 20.68 -11.12 6.14
N LEU A 72 20.65 -9.90 6.68
CA LEU A 72 19.79 -9.57 7.83
C LEU A 72 18.34 -9.48 7.35
N ASP A 73 17.48 -10.35 7.86
CA ASP A 73 16.04 -10.25 7.67
C ASP A 73 15.42 -9.36 8.77
N PRO A 74 14.88 -8.17 8.43
CA PRO A 74 14.22 -7.30 9.39
C PRO A 74 12.81 -7.77 9.77
N ASN A 75 12.31 -8.86 9.17
CA ASN A 75 10.98 -9.42 9.39
C ASN A 75 9.89 -8.35 9.24
N VAL A 76 9.86 -7.76 8.04
CA VAL A 76 8.88 -6.76 7.59
C VAL A 76 8.31 -7.22 6.24
N PRO A 77 7.03 -6.93 5.94
CA PRO A 77 6.41 -7.41 4.72
C PRO A 77 7.03 -6.80 3.47
N SER A 78 7.04 -7.57 2.39
CA SER A 78 7.19 -7.01 1.04
C SER A 78 6.05 -6.04 0.74
N SER A 79 6.20 -5.19 -0.29
CA SER A 79 5.12 -4.30 -0.71
C SER A 79 3.88 -5.04 -1.19
N HIS A 80 4.03 -6.21 -1.82
CA HIS A 80 2.90 -7.08 -2.14
C HIS A 80 2.22 -7.58 -0.86
N ALA A 81 3.00 -8.15 0.07
CA ALA A 81 2.48 -8.66 1.35
C ALA A 81 1.78 -7.56 2.16
N ALA A 82 2.29 -6.33 2.14
CA ALA A 82 1.65 -5.19 2.78
C ALA A 82 0.30 -4.83 2.14
N LEU A 83 0.17 -4.90 0.81
CA LEU A 83 -1.08 -4.60 0.08
C LEU A 83 -2.15 -5.69 0.21
N THR A 84 -1.73 -6.92 0.50
CA THR A 84 -2.61 -8.08 0.66
C THR A 84 -2.83 -8.47 2.11
N ALA A 85 -2.18 -7.79 3.05
CA ALA A 85 -2.40 -7.97 4.48
C ALA A 85 -3.85 -7.64 4.85
N GLU A 86 -4.42 -8.44 5.75
CA GLU A 86 -5.80 -8.28 6.21
C GLU A 86 -6.09 -6.86 6.76
N PRO A 87 -5.20 -6.22 7.55
CA PRO A 87 -5.45 -4.87 8.03
C PRO A 87 -5.66 -3.84 6.91
N LEU A 88 -5.08 -4.05 5.72
CA LEU A 88 -5.22 -3.15 4.58
C LEU A 88 -6.41 -3.50 3.66
N ALA A 89 -7.27 -4.44 4.05
CA ALA A 89 -8.50 -4.75 3.31
C ALA A 89 -9.37 -3.48 3.16
N PRO A 90 -10.05 -3.28 2.01
CA PRO A 90 -10.87 -2.09 1.76
C PRO A 90 -11.90 -1.81 2.86
N GLU A 91 -12.50 -2.85 3.43
CA GLU A 91 -13.47 -2.80 4.53
C GLU A 91 -12.89 -2.12 5.76
N ASN A 92 -11.65 -2.48 6.12
CA ASN A 92 -10.95 -1.93 7.28
C ASN A 92 -10.61 -0.44 7.07
N ILE A 93 -10.37 -0.02 5.83
CA ILE A 93 -10.12 1.39 5.50
C ILE A 93 -11.41 2.21 5.57
N VAL A 94 -12.52 1.69 5.03
CA VAL A 94 -13.84 2.35 5.12
C VAL A 94 -14.28 2.47 6.58
N GLN A 95 -14.09 1.42 7.37
CA GLN A 95 -14.51 1.38 8.78
C GLN A 95 -13.66 2.30 9.68
N ASN A 96 -12.33 2.30 9.50
CA ASN A 96 -11.41 2.96 10.45
C ASN A 96 -10.85 4.29 9.92
N GLY A 97 -11.05 4.60 8.63
CA GLY A 97 -10.52 5.78 7.93
C GLY A 97 -9.03 5.67 7.60
N THR A 98 -8.20 5.18 8.52
CA THR A 98 -6.78 4.91 8.28
C THR A 98 -6.36 3.59 8.93
N VAL A 99 -5.30 2.98 8.38
CA VAL A 99 -4.67 1.76 8.89
C VAL A 99 -3.23 2.10 9.24
N SER A 100 -2.77 1.71 10.43
CA SER A 100 -1.40 1.98 10.85
C SER A 100 -0.43 0.96 10.26
N TRP A 101 0.82 1.36 10.09
CA TRP A 101 1.87 0.45 9.62
C TRP A 101 2.12 -0.69 10.60
N GLU A 102 1.99 -0.44 11.90
CA GLU A 102 2.15 -1.43 12.96
C GLU A 102 1.14 -2.57 12.83
N ALA A 103 -0.11 -2.28 12.46
CA ALA A 103 -1.12 -3.33 12.23
C ALA A 103 -0.71 -4.26 11.09
N VAL A 104 -0.19 -3.70 9.99
CA VAL A 104 0.29 -4.46 8.82
C VAL A 104 1.50 -5.33 9.20
N VAL A 105 2.45 -4.79 9.95
CA VAL A 105 3.64 -5.53 10.42
C VAL A 105 3.25 -6.65 11.39
N GLU A 106 2.33 -6.38 12.32
CA GLU A 106 1.86 -7.40 13.27
C GLU A 106 1.15 -8.56 12.55
N SER A 107 0.31 -8.23 11.56
CA SER A 107 -0.33 -9.23 10.70
C SER A 107 0.70 -10.08 9.95
N HIS A 108 1.77 -9.48 9.42
CA HIS A 108 2.83 -10.21 8.74
C HIS A 108 3.62 -11.15 9.65
N ARG A 109 3.88 -10.72 10.90
CA ARG A 109 4.65 -11.52 11.86
C ARG A 109 3.84 -12.65 12.50
N SER A 110 2.52 -12.57 12.39
CA SER A 110 1.59 -13.56 12.93
C SER A 110 1.15 -14.61 11.89
N SER A 111 1.50 -14.41 10.62
CA SER A 111 1.16 -15.31 9.50
C SER A 111 2.18 -16.42 9.25
#